data_AF-A0A523RLP8-F1
#
_entry.id   AF-A0A523RLP8-F1
#
_cell.length_a   1.000
_cell.length_b   1.000
_cell.length_c   1.000
_cell.angle_alpha   90.00
_cell.angle_beta   90.00
_cell.angle_gamma   90.00
#
_symmetry.space_group_name_H-M   'P 1'
#
loop_
_entity.id
_entity.type
_entity.pdbx_description
1 polymer ?
#
loop_
_entity_poly.entity_id
_entity_poly.type
_entity_poly.pdbx_seq_one_letter_code
_entity_poly.pdbx_strand_id
1 'polypeptide(L)'
;MKVKRKIIGILVCMLLLTTIPLAAGMTIEKEMTIEKETEPEEEPEGIFGITIIRGFVANVKQRGTDITFRAIRLHYLTISGMEKSIGVLHFEKCRVNNFIFERRWDMGPLGSFSWIFGIVRGDICY
;
A
#
# COMPACT_ATOMS: atom_id res chain seq x y z
N MET A 1 -4.71 -39.13 6.92
CA MET A 1 -4.71 -38.01 7.90
C MET A 1 -4.35 -36.62 7.32
N LYS A 2 -4.62 -36.32 6.03
CA LYS A 2 -4.22 -35.02 5.41
C LYS A 2 -5.35 -33.99 5.25
N VAL A 3 -6.61 -34.41 5.34
CA VAL A 3 -7.78 -33.52 5.12
C VAL A 3 -8.05 -32.62 6.33
N LYS A 4 -7.84 -33.13 7.56
CA LYS A 4 -8.12 -32.40 8.81
C LYS A 4 -7.29 -31.12 9.00
N ARG A 5 -6.08 -31.04 8.43
CA ARG A 5 -5.20 -29.85 8.56
C ARG A 5 -5.56 -28.69 7.63
N LYS A 6 -6.25 -28.95 6.52
CA LYS A 6 -6.63 -27.88 5.56
C LYS A 6 -7.81 -27.04 6.06
N ILE A 7 -8.71 -27.63 6.84
CA ILE A 7 -9.93 -26.96 7.33
C ILE A 7 -9.61 -25.94 8.44
N ILE A 8 -8.61 -26.22 9.27
CA ILE A 8 -8.18 -25.32 10.36
C ILE A 8 -7.63 -24.00 9.80
N GLY A 9 -6.85 -24.06 8.70
CA GLY A 9 -6.31 -22.85 8.06
C GLY A 9 -7.39 -21.93 7.49
N ILE A 10 -8.47 -22.50 6.96
CA ILE A 10 -9.60 -21.73 6.42
C ILE A 10 -10.40 -21.07 7.55
N LEU A 11 -10.58 -21.76 8.68
CA LEU A 11 -11.27 -21.22 9.86
C LEU A 11 -10.51 -20.05 10.51
N VAL A 12 -9.17 -20.11 10.59
CA VAL A 12 -8.34 -19.00 11.11
C VAL A 12 -8.42 -17.77 10.19
N CYS A 13 -8.43 -17.96 8.87
CA CYS A 13 -8.57 -16.85 7.92
C CYS A 13 -9.95 -16.18 7.99
N MET A 14 -11.02 -16.93 8.28
CA MET A 14 -12.35 -16.33 8.46
C MET A 14 -12.51 -15.59 9.79
N LEU A 15 -11.87 -16.05 10.87
CA LEU A 15 -11.87 -15.37 12.18
C LEU A 15 -11.13 -14.02 12.16
N LEU A 16 -10.13 -13.84 11.30
CA LEU A 16 -9.39 -12.57 11.15
C LEU A 16 -10.13 -11.54 10.31
N LEU A 17 -11.10 -11.95 9.48
CA LEU A 17 -11.91 -11.04 8.67
C LEU A 17 -13.04 -10.39 9.49
N THR A 18 -13.50 -11.03 10.57
CA THR A 18 -14.60 -10.54 11.40
C THR A 18 -14.18 -9.62 12.54
N THR A 19 -12.88 -9.51 12.84
CA THR A 19 -12.36 -8.66 13.94
C THR A 19 -11.87 -7.28 13.50
N ILE A 20 -11.87 -6.99 12.20
CA ILE A 20 -11.39 -5.70 11.67
C ILE A 20 -12.44 -4.54 11.73
N PRO A 21 -13.77 -4.73 11.83
CA PRO A 21 -14.67 -3.58 11.74
C PRO A 21 -14.97 -2.88 13.08
N LEU A 22 -14.30 -3.22 14.20
CA LEU A 22 -14.60 -2.61 15.50
C LEU A 22 -13.56 -1.60 16.03
N ALA A 23 -12.37 -1.51 15.44
CA ALA A 23 -11.33 -0.58 15.89
C ALA A 23 -11.36 0.80 15.17
N ALA A 24 -12.24 0.97 14.18
CA ALA A 24 -12.32 2.19 13.36
C ALA A 24 -13.41 3.19 13.81
N GLY A 25 -14.05 2.97 14.97
CA GLY A 25 -15.27 3.68 15.36
C GLY A 25 -15.25 4.36 16.74
N MET A 26 -14.09 4.60 17.36
CA MET A 26 -13.99 5.32 18.63
C MET A 26 -12.97 6.45 18.55
N THR A 27 -13.32 7.48 17.79
CA THR A 27 -12.83 8.84 18.01
C THR A 27 -14.05 9.69 18.27
N ILE A 28 -14.22 10.16 19.50
CA ILE A 28 -14.79 11.45 19.92
C ILE A 28 -14.91 11.40 21.46
N GLU A 29 -14.55 12.52 22.09
CA GLU A 29 -14.62 12.84 23.53
C GLU A 29 -13.45 12.38 24.42
N LYS A 30 -12.33 13.12 24.31
CA LYS A 30 -11.78 13.76 25.51
C LYS A 30 -10.91 14.96 25.14
N GLU A 31 -11.48 16.16 25.28
CA GLU A 31 -10.71 17.36 25.54
C GLU A 31 -9.93 17.14 26.84
N MET A 32 -8.59 17.24 26.79
CA MET A 32 -7.81 17.56 27.98
C MET A 32 -6.51 18.26 27.56
N THR A 33 -6.53 19.57 27.72
CA THR A 33 -5.40 20.49 27.69
C THR A 33 -4.34 20.05 28.70
N ILE A 34 -3.11 19.74 28.26
CA ILE A 34 -1.87 19.95 29.04
C ILE A 34 -0.75 20.26 28.06
N GLU A 35 -0.27 21.50 28.09
CA GLU A 35 1.03 21.91 27.56
C GLU A 35 2.14 21.21 28.35
N LYS A 36 3.10 20.55 27.67
CA LYS A 36 4.45 20.39 28.25
C LYS A 36 5.53 20.03 27.22
N GLU A 37 6.39 21.03 27.03
CA GLU A 37 7.85 20.99 26.95
C GLU A 37 8.54 20.00 26.00
N THR A 38 9.22 20.64 25.04
CA THR A 38 10.19 20.15 24.06
C THR A 38 11.32 19.32 24.67
N GLU A 39 11.45 18.07 24.21
CA GLU A 39 12.75 17.42 24.04
C GLU A 39 12.96 17.25 22.52
N PRO A 40 14.16 17.48 21.97
CA PRO A 40 14.45 17.05 20.61
C PRO A 40 14.64 15.53 20.68
N GLU A 41 13.55 14.78 20.52
CA GLU A 41 13.67 13.36 20.20
C GLU A 41 14.45 13.28 18.89
N GLU A 42 15.69 12.79 19.01
CA GLU A 42 16.52 12.39 17.88
C GLU A 42 15.65 11.59 16.91
N GLU A 43 15.41 12.15 15.72
CA GLU A 43 14.68 11.46 14.66
C GLU A 43 15.39 10.11 14.45
N PRO A 44 14.74 8.96 14.74
CA PRO A 44 15.32 7.72 14.31
C PRO A 44 15.42 7.80 12.79
N GLU A 45 16.62 7.64 12.22
CA GLU A 45 16.87 7.49 10.78
C GLU A 45 16.16 6.21 10.28
N GLY A 46 14.83 6.22 10.27
CA GLY A 46 13.99 5.06 10.21
C GLY A 46 13.27 5.03 8.88
N ILE A 47 13.85 4.36 7.87
CA ILE A 47 13.14 3.81 6.70
C ILE A 47 11.98 4.72 6.21
N PHE A 48 12.26 6.01 5.98
CA PHE A 48 11.18 6.96 5.67
C PHE A 48 10.68 6.75 4.22
N GLY A 49 9.35 6.72 4.07
CA GLY A 49 8.63 6.72 2.80
C GLY A 49 8.51 5.33 2.16
N ILE A 50 7.44 4.60 2.47
CA ILE A 50 7.03 3.41 1.71
C ILE A 50 5.67 3.68 1.08
N THR A 51 5.55 3.41 -0.21
CA THR A 51 4.25 3.42 -0.89
C THR A 51 3.88 2.01 -1.32
N ILE A 52 2.69 1.57 -0.91
CA ILE A 52 2.08 0.32 -1.36
C ILE A 52 1.13 0.67 -2.51
N ILE A 53 1.28 -0.01 -3.65
CA ILE A 53 0.44 0.21 -4.83
C ILE A 53 -0.31 -1.06 -5.21
N ARG A 54 -1.54 -0.89 -5.69
CA ARG A 54 -2.32 -1.97 -6.30
C ARG A 54 -3.29 -1.44 -7.35
N GLY A 55 -3.41 -2.12 -8.48
CA GLY A 55 -4.43 -1.76 -9.47
C GLY A 55 -4.07 -2.10 -10.90
N PHE A 56 -4.85 -1.55 -11.84
CA PHE A 56 -4.68 -1.77 -13.26
C PHE A 56 -3.82 -0.68 -13.89
N VAL A 57 -2.83 -1.10 -14.67
CA VAL A 57 -1.86 -0.24 -15.34
C VAL A 57 -1.68 -0.67 -16.79
N ALA A 58 -1.26 0.25 -17.65
CA ALA A 58 -0.94 -0.01 -19.05
C ALA A 58 0.41 0.60 -19.43
N ASN A 59 0.95 0.18 -20.58
CA ASN A 59 2.19 0.72 -21.14
C ASN A 59 3.36 0.71 -20.14
N VAL A 60 3.50 -0.39 -19.40
CA VAL A 60 4.56 -0.54 -18.39
C VAL A 60 5.92 -0.60 -19.10
N LYS A 61 6.82 0.31 -18.72
CA LYS A 61 8.20 0.39 -19.20
C LYS A 61 9.13 0.37 -18.00
N GLN A 62 9.98 -0.65 -17.95
CA GLN A 62 10.97 -0.81 -16.89
C GLN A 62 12.36 -0.43 -17.40
N ARG A 63 13.09 0.37 -16.61
CA ARG A 63 14.49 0.74 -16.84
C ARG A 63 15.26 0.57 -15.54
N GLY A 64 15.86 -0.60 -15.35
CA GLY A 64 16.49 -0.95 -14.08
C GLY A 64 15.43 -1.12 -12.97
N THR A 65 15.58 -0.37 -11.88
CA THR A 65 14.64 -0.35 -10.74
C THR A 65 13.50 0.68 -10.91
N ASP A 66 13.58 1.52 -11.95
CA ASP A 66 12.54 2.50 -12.26
C ASP A 66 11.49 1.89 -13.19
N ILE A 67 10.22 2.10 -12.86
CA ILE A 67 9.10 1.68 -13.70
C ILE A 67 8.23 2.90 -14.01
N THR A 68 7.94 3.08 -15.29
CA THR A 68 6.97 4.06 -15.78
C THR A 68 5.76 3.31 -16.33
N PHE A 69 4.56 3.75 -16.00
CA PHE A 69 3.33 3.15 -16.51
C PHE A 69 2.21 4.20 -16.57
N ARG A 70 1.09 3.85 -17.20
CA ARG A 70 -0.14 4.64 -17.14
C ARG A 70 -1.13 3.93 -16.22
N ALA A 71 -1.51 4.57 -15.11
CA ALA A 71 -2.55 4.09 -14.23
C ALA A 71 -3.89 4.11 -14.98
N ILE A 72 -4.59 2.97 -15.04
CA ILE A 72 -6.01 2.94 -15.45
C ILE A 72 -6.84 3.22 -14.20
N ARG A 73 -6.56 2.45 -13.14
CA ARG A 73 -7.08 2.64 -11.79
C ARG A 73 -6.05 2.08 -10.81
N LEU A 74 -5.31 2.95 -10.14
CA LEU A 74 -4.26 2.58 -9.21
C LEU A 74 -4.58 3.12 -7.82
N HIS A 75 -4.70 2.23 -6.84
CA HIS A 75 -4.80 2.59 -5.44
C HIS A 75 -3.39 2.65 -4.84
N TYR A 76 -3.14 3.67 -4.02
CA TYR A 76 -1.90 3.77 -3.27
C TYR A 76 -2.15 4.12 -1.81
N LEU A 77 -1.23 3.63 -0.97
CA LEU A 77 -1.10 3.99 0.43
C LEU A 77 0.37 4.36 0.66
N THR A 78 0.62 5.63 0.95
CA THR A 78 1.93 6.12 1.35
C THR A 78 1.99 6.17 2.88
N ILE A 79 3.05 5.60 3.45
CA ILE A 79 3.36 5.63 4.87
C ILE A 79 4.67 6.41 5.01
N SER A 80 4.59 7.62 5.55
CA SER A 80 5.75 8.48 5.79
C SER A 80 5.76 8.92 7.24
N GLY A 81 6.68 8.39 8.04
CA GLY A 81 6.79 8.72 9.47
C GLY A 81 5.46 8.53 10.20
N MET A 82 4.79 9.65 10.50
CA MET A 82 3.50 9.69 11.20
C MET A 82 2.28 9.89 10.29
N GLU A 83 2.49 10.18 9.01
CA GLU A 83 1.41 10.47 8.05
C GLU A 83 1.09 9.25 7.17
N LYS A 84 -0.22 9.03 7.00
CA LYS A 84 -0.77 8.03 6.08
C LYS A 84 -1.59 8.73 5.03
N SER A 85 -1.16 8.61 3.77
CA SER A 85 -1.86 9.18 2.63
C SER A 85 -2.42 8.06 1.77
N ILE A 86 -3.74 8.08 1.54
CA ILE A 86 -4.44 7.11 0.70
C ILE A 86 -5.01 7.85 -0.50
N GLY A 87 -4.84 7.28 -1.68
CA GLY A 87 -5.42 7.86 -2.89
C GLY A 87 -5.68 6.85 -3.99
N VAL A 88 -6.33 7.33 -5.04
CA VAL A 88 -6.62 6.56 -6.26
C VAL A 88 -6.31 7.41 -7.48
N LEU A 89 -5.40 6.93 -8.32
CA LEU A 89 -5.03 7.56 -9.58
C LEU A 89 -5.81 6.91 -10.73
N HIS A 90 -6.30 7.74 -11.64
CA HIS A 90 -7.06 7.31 -12.83
C HIS A 90 -6.50 7.98 -14.08
N PHE A 91 -6.16 7.19 -15.08
CA PHE A 91 -5.60 7.63 -16.37
C PHE A 91 -4.31 8.46 -16.31
N GLU A 92 -3.63 8.47 -15.17
CA GLU A 92 -2.40 9.24 -14.94
C GLU A 92 -1.13 8.51 -15.39
N LYS A 93 -0.14 9.25 -15.86
CA LYS A 93 1.18 8.69 -16.16
C LYS A 93 2.01 8.69 -14.88
N CYS A 94 2.30 7.50 -14.37
CA CYS A 94 3.07 7.35 -13.14
C CYS A 94 4.53 6.98 -13.46
N ARG A 95 5.44 7.53 -12.67
CA ARG A 95 6.80 7.04 -12.53
C ARG A 95 7.05 6.67 -11.09
N VAL A 96 7.60 5.50 -10.90
CA VAL A 96 7.95 4.98 -9.59
C VAL A 96 9.39 4.47 -9.65
N ASN A 97 10.19 4.94 -8.71
CA ASN A 97 11.58 4.54 -8.60
C ASN A 97 11.71 3.52 -7.46
N ASN A 98 12.72 2.66 -7.52
CA ASN A 98 13.08 1.77 -6.42
C ASN A 98 11.94 0.86 -5.94
N PHE A 99 11.41 0.02 -6.84
CA PHE A 99 10.57 -1.10 -6.41
C PHE A 99 11.34 -2.01 -5.46
N ILE A 100 10.80 -2.17 -4.25
CA ILE A 100 11.27 -3.15 -3.26
C ILE A 100 10.69 -4.51 -3.63
N PHE A 101 9.43 -4.52 -4.08
CA PHE A 101 8.71 -5.71 -4.47
C PHE A 101 7.68 -5.38 -5.55
N GLU A 102 7.66 -6.18 -6.61
CA GLU A 102 6.66 -6.08 -7.68
C GLU A 102 6.09 -7.47 -7.97
N ARG A 103 4.77 -7.58 -8.03
CA ARG A 103 4.08 -8.63 -8.77
C ARG A 103 3.18 -8.01 -9.81
N ARG A 104 3.28 -8.53 -11.03
CA ARG A 104 2.51 -8.08 -12.19
C ARG A 104 1.92 -9.28 -12.91
N TRP A 105 0.65 -9.15 -13.28
CA TRP A 105 -0.07 -10.14 -14.08
C TRP A 105 -0.65 -9.44 -15.29
N ASP A 106 -0.27 -9.91 -16.48
CA ASP A 106 -0.82 -9.38 -17.72
C ASP A 106 -2.27 -9.82 -17.89
N MET A 107 -3.10 -8.89 -18.34
CA MET A 107 -4.54 -9.01 -18.46
C MET A 107 -5.03 -8.42 -19.79
N GLY A 108 -6.26 -8.80 -20.15
CA GLY A 108 -6.88 -8.35 -21.39
C GLY A 108 -6.31 -8.99 -22.66
N PRO A 109 -6.85 -8.61 -23.83
CA PRO A 109 -6.37 -9.13 -25.11
C PRO A 109 -4.90 -8.77 -25.29
N LEU A 110 -4.08 -9.78 -25.60
CA LEU A 110 -2.64 -9.63 -25.89
C LEU A 110 -1.82 -8.95 -24.78
N GLY A 111 -2.30 -8.96 -23.52
CA GLY A 111 -1.62 -8.26 -22.42
C GLY A 111 -1.67 -6.74 -22.52
N SER A 112 -2.74 -6.19 -23.12
CA SER A 112 -2.93 -4.75 -23.30
C SER A 112 -2.90 -3.92 -22.01
N PHE A 113 -3.18 -4.54 -20.85
CA PHE A 113 -2.99 -3.96 -19.54
C PHE A 113 -2.54 -5.02 -18.54
N SER A 114 -2.02 -4.61 -17.40
CA SER A 114 -1.59 -5.52 -16.34
C SER A 114 -2.21 -5.10 -15.01
N TRP A 115 -2.50 -6.09 -14.16
CA TRP A 115 -2.73 -5.82 -12.75
C TRP A 115 -1.39 -5.85 -12.02
N ILE A 116 -1.10 -4.82 -11.23
CA ILE A 116 0.13 -4.69 -10.45
C ILE A 116 -0.19 -4.65 -8.96
N PHE A 117 0.68 -5.27 -8.17
CA PHE A 117 0.79 -5.08 -6.73
C PHE A 117 2.26 -4.91 -6.39
N GLY A 118 2.59 -3.86 -5.65
CA GLY A 118 3.99 -3.60 -5.32
C GLY A 118 4.19 -2.72 -4.11
N ILE A 119 5.42 -2.76 -3.61
CA ILE A 119 5.92 -1.92 -2.53
C ILE A 119 7.12 -1.15 -3.07
N VAL A 120 7.08 0.16 -2.97
CA VAL A 120 8.10 1.06 -3.50
C VAL A 120 8.63 1.96 -2.39
N ARG A 121 9.90 2.34 -2.51
CA ARG A 121 10.52 3.29 -1.59
C ARG A 121 10.32 4.71 -2.13
N GLY A 122 9.63 5.55 -1.37
CA GLY A 122 9.24 6.91 -1.74
C GLY A 122 7.85 6.97 -2.37
N ASP A 123 7.58 8.10 -3.01
CA ASP A 123 6.26 8.44 -3.56
C ASP A 123 6.09 8.08 -5.03
N ILE A 124 4.84 8.02 -5.46
CA ILE A 124 4.48 7.90 -6.88
C ILE A 124 4.53 9.31 -7.47
N CYS A 125 5.35 9.52 -8.49
CA CYS A 125 5.29 10.74 -9.28
C CYS A 125 4.21 10.59 -10.35
N TYR A 126 3.23 11.48 -10.37
CA TYR A 126 2.15 11.53 -11.36
C TYR A 126 1.84 12.98 -11.74
#